data_AF-A0A165ZGB6-F1
#
_entry.id   AF-A0A165ZGB6-F1
#
_cell.length_a   1.000
_cell.length_b   1.000
_cell.length_c   1.000
_cell.angle_alpha   90.00
_cell.angle_beta   90.00
_cell.angle_gamma   90.00
#
_symmetry.space_group_name_H-M   'P 1'
#
loop_
_entity.id
_entity.type
_entity.pdbx_description
1 polymer ?
#
loop_
_entity_poly.entity_id
_entity_poly.type
_entity_poly.pdbx_seq_one_letter_code
_entity_poly.pdbx_strand_id
1 'polypeptide(L)'
;MPVTFRPHPSLLAESISLDGRDVSSPEALLRIAAPKQHALVREIFQASFVDVGSPVRPCANGFVDTLLEAYTQHRALVLRPDDVWLAILVQFNLFVNANAERFRPFFVEHEGKRKLVVMDELHDVYDADYDRLTQAFVQLVGKSVKDPSLCEWAIPDFSTTTQTDRVAGAVLLMSIMKEYFEYIMMFGSGLPLVMLAGEKADWERLLGRLPKLDEFSEETRAWRQLLEPVLTRFVRAFENPDGEDNLDFWRKMAHREDGMSGASYLSGWITAFCVFDNDGKWIGPNLDGRPWYKQPQLSLDGVLYHTINPSRIPRGYADVDVKILSATQGSLDCAMLAGVVGMRVGSTDDQTVSVTGKRDAVAPLVGWWIYRKDDGT
;
A
#
# COMPACT_ATOMS: atom_id res chain seq x y z
N MET A 1 -18.41 -16.54 4.51
CA MET A 1 -17.25 -16.66 5.42
C MET A 1 -16.05 -16.01 4.75
N PRO A 2 -15.17 -15.35 5.52
CA PRO A 2 -13.89 -14.87 5.02
C PRO A 2 -12.95 -16.05 4.69
N VAL A 3 -11.86 -15.78 3.95
CA VAL A 3 -10.84 -16.79 3.64
C VAL A 3 -9.44 -16.28 3.98
N THR A 4 -8.58 -17.18 4.43
CA THR A 4 -7.21 -16.90 4.90
C THR A 4 -6.24 -17.93 4.29
N PHE A 5 -5.07 -17.48 3.83
CA PHE A 5 -4.03 -18.33 3.23
C PHE A 5 -2.64 -17.70 3.39
N ARG A 6 -1.57 -18.48 3.14
CA ARG A 6 -0.17 -18.05 3.30
C ARG A 6 0.60 -18.12 1.96
N PRO A 7 0.74 -17.02 1.20
CA PRO A 7 1.50 -17.01 -0.06
C PRO A 7 2.96 -17.46 0.10
N HIS A 8 3.58 -17.13 1.24
CA HIS A 8 4.92 -17.59 1.63
C HIS A 8 4.83 -18.23 3.03
N PRO A 9 4.52 -19.53 3.15
CA PRO A 9 4.30 -20.18 4.45
C PRO A 9 5.57 -20.32 5.30
N SER A 10 6.75 -20.05 4.72
CA SER A 10 8.04 -19.98 5.41
C SER A 10 8.34 -18.61 6.04
N LEU A 11 7.55 -17.57 5.75
CA LEU A 11 7.67 -16.26 6.37
C LEU A 11 6.76 -16.17 7.60
N LEU A 12 7.29 -15.62 8.68
CA LEU A 12 6.49 -15.14 9.81
C LEU A 12 6.14 -13.67 9.59
N ALA A 13 4.95 -13.27 10.02
CA ALA A 13 4.58 -11.87 10.04
C ALA A 13 5.37 -11.10 11.10
N GLU A 14 5.66 -9.84 10.81
CA GLU A 14 6.53 -9.00 11.61
C GLU A 14 5.76 -7.91 12.35
N SER A 15 5.96 -7.80 13.67
CA SER A 15 5.36 -6.75 14.48
C SER A 15 5.81 -5.35 14.04
N ILE A 16 4.85 -4.43 13.94
CA ILE A 16 5.10 -3.00 13.78
C ILE A 16 5.49 -2.39 15.13
N SER A 17 6.61 -1.66 15.14
CA SER A 17 7.04 -0.80 16.25
C SER A 17 6.21 0.48 16.27
N LEU A 18 5.82 0.94 17.47
CA LEU A 18 5.14 2.21 17.64
C LEU A 18 6.20 3.31 17.77
N ASP A 19 6.51 3.95 16.65
CA ASP A 19 7.65 4.84 16.45
C ASP A 19 7.27 6.34 16.40
N GLY A 20 6.04 6.66 16.82
CA GLY A 20 5.50 8.03 16.83
C GLY A 20 4.94 8.50 15.50
N ARG A 21 5.01 7.69 14.42
CA ARG A 21 4.29 7.96 13.17
C ARG A 21 2.79 7.62 13.24
N ASP A 22 2.39 6.85 14.25
CA ASP A 22 1.00 6.47 14.49
C ASP A 22 0.16 7.65 15.02
N VAL A 23 -1.04 7.87 14.47
CA VAL A 23 -1.92 9.01 14.77
C VAL A 23 -3.20 8.59 15.50
N SER A 24 -3.65 9.44 16.42
CA SER A 24 -4.83 9.21 17.28
C SER A 24 -5.95 10.24 17.12
N SER A 25 -5.86 11.17 16.15
CA SER A 25 -6.92 12.15 15.87
C SER A 25 -7.22 12.27 14.36
N PRO A 26 -8.46 12.63 13.97
CA PRO A 26 -8.82 12.88 12.57
C PRO A 26 -7.99 14.01 11.94
N GLU A 27 -7.61 15.01 12.73
CA GLU A 27 -6.80 16.14 12.29
C GLU A 27 -5.37 15.69 11.93
N ALA A 28 -4.70 14.94 12.81
CA ALA A 28 -3.35 14.44 12.57
C ALA A 28 -3.29 13.46 11.38
N LEU A 29 -4.33 12.64 11.21
CA LEU A 29 -4.50 11.77 10.04
C LEU A 29 -4.65 12.60 8.75
N LEU A 30 -5.56 13.57 8.73
CA LEU A 30 -5.80 14.46 7.57
C LEU A 30 -4.54 15.26 7.20
N ARG A 31 -3.81 15.76 8.20
CA ARG A 31 -2.59 16.57 8.04
C ARG A 31 -1.50 15.85 7.25
N ILE A 32 -1.36 14.54 7.46
CA ILE A 32 -0.27 13.76 6.87
C ILE A 32 -0.74 13.02 5.61
N ALA A 33 -1.99 12.55 5.56
CA ALA A 33 -2.55 11.89 4.37
C ALA A 33 -2.93 12.87 3.24
N ALA A 34 -3.41 14.07 3.59
CA ALA A 34 -3.88 15.08 2.64
C ALA A 34 -3.44 16.51 3.06
N PRO A 35 -2.13 16.81 3.13
CA PRO A 35 -1.61 18.08 3.64
C PRO A 35 -2.16 19.32 2.92
N LYS A 36 -2.41 19.23 1.60
CA LYS A 36 -2.97 20.34 0.79
C LYS A 36 -4.41 20.67 1.18
N GLN A 37 -5.21 19.68 1.52
CA GLN A 37 -6.58 19.83 1.98
C GLN A 37 -6.61 20.25 3.46
N HIS A 38 -5.69 19.71 4.30
CA HIS A 38 -5.50 20.19 5.67
C HIS A 38 -5.12 21.68 5.72
N ALA A 39 -4.28 22.17 4.80
CA ALA A 39 -3.92 23.59 4.70
C ALA A 39 -5.11 24.53 4.35
N LEU A 40 -6.29 23.97 4.05
CA LEU A 40 -7.53 24.71 3.86
C LEU A 40 -8.48 24.59 5.08
N VAL A 41 -8.17 23.78 6.09
CA VAL A 41 -9.06 23.50 7.23
C VAL A 41 -9.03 24.64 8.23
N ARG A 42 -10.17 25.30 8.39
CA ARG A 42 -10.43 26.24 9.49
C ARG A 42 -11.03 25.55 10.72
N GLU A 43 -11.93 24.61 10.49
CA GLU A 43 -12.70 23.93 11.54
C GLU A 43 -13.21 22.58 11.00
N ILE A 44 -12.89 21.47 11.67
CA ILE A 44 -13.45 20.16 11.33
C ILE A 44 -14.81 20.01 12.04
N PHE A 45 -15.90 19.93 11.29
CA PHE A 45 -17.23 19.73 11.85
C PHE A 45 -17.47 18.27 12.24
N GLN A 46 -17.03 17.33 11.40
CA GLN A 46 -17.20 15.90 11.63
C GLN A 46 -16.17 15.09 10.82
N ALA A 47 -15.74 13.95 11.35
CA ALA A 47 -14.89 13.01 10.63
C ALA A 47 -15.12 11.56 11.11
N SER A 48 -14.85 10.58 10.25
CA SER A 48 -14.93 9.16 10.60
C SER A 48 -13.67 8.65 11.29
N PHE A 49 -13.27 9.32 12.37
CA PHE A 49 -12.16 8.89 13.22
C PHE A 49 -12.50 9.19 14.69
N VAL A 50 -13.31 8.32 15.28
CA VAL A 50 -13.65 8.35 16.71
C VAL A 50 -13.27 6.99 17.29
N ASP A 51 -12.34 7.01 18.25
CA ASP A 51 -11.97 5.90 19.12
C ASP A 51 -11.64 4.56 18.42
N VAL A 52 -10.67 4.59 17.50
CA VAL A 52 -10.04 3.34 17.01
C VAL A 52 -9.11 2.77 18.07
N GLY A 53 -9.53 1.67 18.71
CA GLY A 53 -8.72 0.88 19.67
C GLY A 53 -7.54 0.11 19.06
N SER A 54 -6.92 0.66 18.01
CA SER A 54 -5.85 0.08 17.20
C SER A 54 -5.00 1.21 16.60
N PRO A 55 -3.66 1.16 16.63
CA PRO A 55 -2.81 2.19 16.03
C PRO A 55 -3.10 2.39 14.53
N VAL A 56 -2.92 3.61 14.05
CA VAL A 56 -3.15 3.99 12.65
C VAL A 56 -1.97 4.77 12.13
N ARG A 57 -1.42 4.36 10.99
CA ARG A 57 -0.43 5.13 10.24
C ARG A 57 -1.12 5.93 9.12
N PRO A 58 -0.85 7.23 8.98
CA PRO A 58 -1.39 8.03 7.89
C PRO A 58 -0.67 7.71 6.57
N CYS A 59 -1.40 7.67 5.46
CA CYS A 59 -0.88 7.27 4.16
C CYS A 59 -1.48 8.14 3.04
N ALA A 60 -0.66 8.59 2.09
CA ALA A 60 -1.15 9.38 0.96
C ALA A 60 -1.99 8.54 0.00
N ASN A 61 -1.69 7.24 -0.11
CA ASN A 61 -2.55 6.23 -0.74
C ASN A 61 -2.68 5.03 0.19
N GLY A 62 -3.59 5.10 1.18
CA GLY A 62 -3.75 4.06 2.19
C GLY A 62 -4.14 2.67 1.66
N PHE A 63 -4.52 2.53 0.38
CA PHE A 63 -4.65 1.23 -0.24
C PHE A 63 -3.27 0.69 -0.66
N VAL A 64 -2.62 1.38 -1.59
CA VAL A 64 -1.33 0.96 -2.19
C VAL A 64 -0.23 0.90 -1.12
N ASP A 65 -0.15 1.91 -0.25
CA ASP A 65 0.85 2.00 0.81
C ASP A 65 0.69 0.83 1.83
N THR A 66 -0.54 0.41 2.13
CA THR A 66 -0.81 -0.76 3.01
C THR A 66 -0.38 -2.07 2.34
N LEU A 67 -0.69 -2.26 1.06
CA LEU A 67 -0.25 -3.45 0.31
C LEU A 67 1.28 -3.51 0.24
N LEU A 68 1.95 -2.37 0.03
CA LEU A 68 3.41 -2.28 -0.02
C LEU A 68 4.07 -2.54 1.33
N GLU A 69 3.56 -1.99 2.44
CA GLU A 69 4.02 -2.34 3.80
C GLU A 69 3.88 -3.86 4.02
N ALA A 70 2.70 -4.44 3.74
CA ALA A 70 2.47 -5.87 3.95
C ALA A 70 3.43 -6.76 3.16
N TYR A 71 3.74 -6.38 1.91
CA TYR A 71 4.63 -7.13 1.04
C TYR A 71 6.11 -6.93 1.37
N THR A 72 6.54 -5.69 1.63
CA THR A 72 7.97 -5.36 1.79
C THR A 72 8.47 -5.41 3.24
N GLN A 73 7.57 -5.41 4.22
CA GLN A 73 7.88 -5.53 5.65
C GLN A 73 7.22 -6.76 6.29
N HIS A 74 6.81 -7.73 5.45
CA HIS A 74 6.23 -9.01 5.86
C HIS A 74 5.13 -8.87 6.94
N ARG A 75 4.07 -8.10 6.65
CA ARG A 75 2.90 -8.03 7.55
C ARG A 75 1.79 -8.97 7.05
N ALA A 76 0.96 -9.44 7.97
CA ALA A 76 -0.29 -10.11 7.60
C ALA A 76 -1.25 -9.08 6.96
N LEU A 77 -1.70 -9.33 5.73
CA LEU A 77 -2.55 -8.40 4.99
C LEU A 77 -4.03 -8.74 5.20
N VAL A 78 -4.83 -7.76 5.63
CA VAL A 78 -6.30 -7.89 5.73
C VAL A 78 -6.97 -6.94 4.75
N LEU A 79 -7.81 -7.47 3.86
CA LEU A 79 -8.54 -6.69 2.84
C LEU A 79 -10.04 -6.93 2.90
N ARG A 80 -10.82 -5.85 2.76
CA ARG A 80 -12.27 -5.91 2.57
C ARG A 80 -12.63 -5.52 1.12
N PRO A 81 -13.79 -5.98 0.60
CA PRO A 81 -14.32 -5.53 -0.69
C PRO A 81 -14.42 -4.00 -0.79
N ASP A 82 -14.81 -3.32 0.29
CA ASP A 82 -14.94 -1.85 0.32
C ASP A 82 -13.61 -1.12 0.13
N ASP A 83 -12.51 -1.63 0.71
CA ASP A 83 -11.18 -1.00 0.61
C ASP A 83 -10.71 -0.99 -0.85
N VAL A 84 -10.92 -2.11 -1.55
CA VAL A 84 -10.57 -2.32 -2.96
C VAL A 84 -11.50 -1.53 -3.88
N TRP A 85 -12.81 -1.49 -3.60
CA TRP A 85 -13.78 -0.73 -4.39
C TRP A 85 -13.58 0.79 -4.24
N LEU A 86 -13.22 1.28 -3.06
CA LEU A 86 -12.92 2.70 -2.85
C LEU A 86 -11.62 3.13 -3.52
N ALA A 87 -10.58 2.28 -3.54
CA ALA A 87 -9.37 2.54 -4.33
C ALA A 87 -9.69 2.69 -5.84
N ILE A 88 -10.58 1.85 -6.37
CA ILE A 88 -11.10 1.97 -7.75
C ILE A 88 -11.88 3.28 -7.92
N LEU A 89 -12.82 3.62 -7.02
CA LEU A 89 -13.58 4.87 -7.13
C LEU A 89 -12.71 6.14 -7.08
N VAL A 90 -11.59 6.13 -6.36
CA VAL A 90 -10.63 7.25 -6.35
C VAL A 90 -9.91 7.38 -7.69
N GLN A 91 -9.42 6.28 -8.27
CA GLN A 91 -8.84 6.30 -9.62
C GLN A 91 -9.83 6.79 -10.69
N PHE A 92 -11.10 6.37 -10.59
CA PHE A 92 -12.16 6.84 -11.48
C PHE A 92 -12.49 8.33 -11.27
N ASN A 93 -12.46 8.82 -10.02
CA ASN A 93 -12.63 10.24 -9.70
C ASN A 93 -11.56 11.13 -10.35
N LEU A 94 -10.29 10.73 -10.27
CA LEU A 94 -9.18 11.46 -10.90
C LEU A 94 -9.40 11.57 -12.42
N PHE A 95 -9.69 10.45 -13.09
CA PHE A 95 -9.96 10.42 -14.52
C PHE A 95 -11.15 11.28 -14.94
N VAL A 96 -12.30 11.14 -14.28
CA VAL A 96 -13.52 11.87 -14.62
C VAL A 96 -13.36 13.37 -14.39
N ASN A 97 -12.72 13.79 -13.29
CA ASN A 97 -12.52 15.22 -13.00
C ASN A 97 -11.57 15.89 -13.99
N ALA A 98 -10.49 15.21 -14.41
CA ALA A 98 -9.61 15.70 -15.48
C ALA A 98 -10.30 15.81 -16.85
N ASN A 99 -11.34 15.01 -17.07
CA ASN A 99 -12.12 14.95 -18.30
C ASN A 99 -13.54 15.54 -18.14
N ALA A 100 -13.79 16.41 -17.15
CA ALA A 100 -15.14 16.79 -16.74
C ALA A 100 -16.01 17.40 -17.86
N GLU A 101 -15.41 18.12 -18.81
CA GLU A 101 -16.12 18.65 -19.99
C GLU A 101 -16.49 17.53 -21.00
N ARG A 102 -15.60 16.56 -21.22
CA ARG A 102 -15.84 15.36 -22.06
C ARG A 102 -16.95 14.49 -21.48
N PHE A 103 -17.03 14.39 -20.15
CA PHE A 103 -18.00 13.55 -19.45
C PHE A 103 -19.29 14.26 -19.02
N ARG A 104 -19.40 15.58 -19.18
CA ARG A 104 -20.64 16.33 -18.86
C ARG A 104 -21.91 15.63 -19.38
N PRO A 105 -22.03 15.23 -20.67
CA PRO A 105 -23.25 14.59 -21.20
C PRO A 105 -23.59 13.22 -20.59
N PHE A 106 -22.65 12.56 -19.90
CA PHE A 106 -22.88 11.29 -19.21
C PHE A 106 -23.43 11.48 -17.78
N PHE A 107 -23.39 12.71 -17.25
CA PHE A 107 -23.67 12.99 -15.84
C PHE A 107 -24.64 14.15 -15.57
N VAL A 108 -24.60 15.26 -16.32
CA VAL A 108 -25.42 16.47 -16.08
C VAL A 108 -25.72 17.28 -17.35
N GLU A 109 -26.85 17.98 -17.35
CA GLU A 109 -27.33 18.77 -18.51
C GLU A 109 -26.82 20.24 -18.56
N HIS A 110 -26.00 20.68 -17.59
CA HIS A 110 -25.62 22.10 -17.41
C HIS A 110 -24.12 22.40 -17.57
N GLU A 111 -23.76 23.64 -17.95
CA GLU A 111 -22.36 24.05 -18.19
C GLU A 111 -21.64 24.76 -17.04
N GLY A 112 -20.31 24.56 -16.93
CA GLY A 112 -19.36 25.50 -16.30
C GLY A 112 -18.73 25.10 -14.94
N LYS A 113 -17.42 25.40 -14.78
CA LYS A 113 -16.65 25.59 -13.51
C LYS A 113 -15.19 26.03 -13.81
N ARG A 114 -14.56 26.85 -12.95
CA ARG A 114 -13.11 27.26 -12.88
C ARG A 114 -12.80 27.73 -11.43
N LYS A 115 -11.58 28.01 -10.91
CA LYS A 115 -10.18 28.16 -11.40
C LYS A 115 -9.22 27.88 -10.19
N LEU A 116 -7.93 27.56 -10.40
CA LEU A 116 -6.93 27.40 -9.31
C LEU A 116 -5.48 27.85 -9.66
N VAL A 117 -4.55 27.71 -8.69
CA VAL A 117 -3.09 28.08 -8.67
C VAL A 117 -2.28 27.02 -7.85
N VAL A 118 -0.94 27.06 -7.84
CA VAL A 118 0.08 25.99 -7.60
C VAL A 118 1.42 26.65 -7.11
N MET A 119 2.40 26.14 -6.32
CA MET A 119 2.76 24.93 -5.51
C MET A 119 4.13 25.22 -4.76
N ASP A 120 4.85 24.40 -3.94
CA ASP A 120 4.61 23.27 -2.98
C ASP A 120 5.95 22.51 -2.65
N GLU A 121 6.51 22.53 -1.42
CA GLU A 121 7.81 21.85 -1.07
C GLU A 121 7.91 21.29 0.39
N LEU A 122 8.54 20.09 0.60
CA LEU A 122 8.82 19.41 1.89
C LEU A 122 9.95 18.32 1.81
N HIS A 123 10.43 17.81 2.97
CA HIS A 123 11.50 16.79 3.24
C HIS A 123 11.25 16.12 4.63
N ASP A 124 11.87 15.04 5.16
CA ASP A 124 12.64 13.84 4.68
C ASP A 124 12.80 12.82 5.88
N VAL A 125 13.29 11.56 5.73
CA VAL A 125 13.21 10.48 6.78
C VAL A 125 14.37 9.45 6.81
N TYR A 126 14.80 9.00 8.01
CA TYR A 126 15.65 7.80 8.25
C TYR A 126 15.36 7.07 9.59
N ASP A 127 15.21 5.73 9.58
CA ASP A 127 15.64 4.79 10.66
C ASP A 127 15.58 3.31 10.17
N ALA A 128 16.35 2.38 10.77
CA ALA A 128 16.34 0.93 10.44
C ALA A 128 16.95 0.03 11.54
N ASP A 129 16.44 -1.20 11.68
CA ASP A 129 16.88 -2.21 12.67
C ASP A 129 17.93 -3.18 12.08
N TYR A 130 19.06 -3.34 12.77
CA TYR A 130 20.23 -4.12 12.32
C TYR A 130 20.42 -5.47 13.05
N ASP A 131 19.77 -5.69 14.20
CA ASP A 131 20.04 -6.83 15.08
C ASP A 131 19.60 -8.16 14.44
N ARG A 132 18.45 -8.13 13.76
CA ARG A 132 17.89 -9.28 13.05
C ARG A 132 18.75 -9.73 11.87
N LEU A 133 19.40 -8.78 11.18
CA LEU A 133 20.24 -9.07 10.01
C LEU A 133 21.48 -9.88 10.42
N THR A 134 22.11 -9.55 11.55
CA THR A 134 23.35 -10.23 11.97
C THR A 134 23.13 -11.69 12.34
N GLN A 135 22.01 -12.02 12.99
CA GLN A 135 21.69 -13.39 13.37
C GLN A 135 21.42 -14.30 12.16
N ALA A 136 20.85 -13.76 11.08
CA ALA A 136 20.61 -14.52 9.84
C ALA A 136 21.93 -14.94 9.16
N PHE A 137 22.90 -14.03 9.08
CA PHE A 137 24.21 -14.33 8.47
C PHE A 137 25.01 -15.37 9.25
N VAL A 138 24.96 -15.36 10.58
CA VAL A 138 25.57 -16.40 11.43
C VAL A 138 25.10 -17.80 11.05
N GLN A 139 23.78 -17.99 10.93
CA GLN A 139 23.23 -19.30 10.58
C GLN A 139 23.57 -19.73 9.15
N LEU A 140 23.76 -18.78 8.24
CA LEU A 140 24.18 -19.05 6.86
C LEU A 140 25.66 -19.46 6.80
N VAL A 141 26.54 -18.77 7.52
CA VAL A 141 27.97 -19.14 7.65
C VAL A 141 28.09 -20.53 8.29
N GLY A 142 27.39 -20.80 9.41
CA GLY A 142 27.45 -22.10 10.10
C GLY A 142 27.01 -23.30 9.26
N LYS A 143 26.15 -23.09 8.26
CA LYS A 143 25.73 -24.12 7.28
C LYS A 143 26.67 -24.24 6.07
N SER A 144 27.58 -23.29 5.89
CA SER A 144 28.46 -23.18 4.72
C SER A 144 29.93 -23.48 5.02
N VAL A 145 30.33 -23.50 6.30
CA VAL A 145 31.66 -23.91 6.76
C VAL A 145 31.75 -25.43 6.94
N LYS A 146 32.98 -25.97 6.84
CA LYS A 146 33.24 -27.42 7.04
C LYS A 146 33.10 -27.89 8.49
N ASP A 147 33.14 -26.96 9.45
CA ASP A 147 32.99 -27.21 10.88
C ASP A 147 32.02 -26.18 11.46
N PRO A 148 30.73 -26.53 11.67
CA PRO A 148 29.73 -25.62 12.21
C PRO A 148 30.06 -25.09 13.61
N SER A 149 30.87 -25.80 14.41
CA SER A 149 31.25 -25.37 15.76
C SER A 149 32.10 -24.09 15.77
N LEU A 150 32.68 -23.73 14.62
CA LEU A 150 33.36 -22.44 14.41
C LEU A 150 32.44 -21.24 14.74
N CYS A 151 31.14 -21.34 14.51
CA CYS A 151 30.19 -20.28 14.82
C CYS A 151 29.88 -20.18 16.33
N GLU A 152 29.78 -21.33 17.00
CA GLU A 152 29.61 -21.41 18.46
C GLU A 152 30.85 -20.94 19.22
N TRP A 153 32.05 -21.12 18.63
CA TRP A 153 33.31 -20.62 19.16
C TRP A 153 33.53 -19.12 18.93
N ALA A 154 33.14 -18.59 17.76
CA ALA A 154 33.43 -17.21 17.37
C ALA A 154 32.46 -16.17 17.96
N ILE A 155 31.26 -16.59 18.38
CA ILE A 155 30.23 -15.70 18.93
C ILE A 155 30.27 -15.78 20.45
N PRO A 156 30.35 -14.64 21.17
CA PRO A 156 30.45 -14.67 22.63
C PRO A 156 29.15 -15.17 23.27
N ASP A 157 29.29 -15.99 24.30
CA ASP A 157 28.22 -16.45 25.20
C ASP A 157 28.68 -16.43 26.67
N PHE A 158 29.48 -15.41 27.04
CA PHE A 158 29.95 -15.22 28.41
C PHE A 158 28.83 -14.64 29.29
N SER A 159 28.94 -14.80 30.61
CA SER A 159 27.95 -14.30 31.58
C SER A 159 27.79 -12.77 31.61
N THR A 160 28.66 -12.02 30.92
CA THR A 160 28.60 -10.57 30.74
C THR A 160 28.23 -10.14 29.33
N THR A 161 27.97 -11.06 28.41
CA THR A 161 27.74 -10.77 26.99
C THR A 161 26.38 -10.11 26.75
N THR A 162 26.41 -8.89 26.22
CA THR A 162 25.23 -8.15 25.78
C THR A 162 24.81 -8.54 24.37
N GLN A 163 23.63 -8.09 23.94
CA GLN A 163 23.17 -8.23 22.55
C GLN A 163 24.17 -7.58 21.56
N THR A 164 24.69 -6.40 21.89
CA THR A 164 25.71 -5.68 21.11
C THR A 164 26.98 -6.51 20.92
N ASP A 165 27.41 -7.26 21.95
CA ASP A 165 28.60 -8.12 21.87
C ASP A 165 28.36 -9.33 20.94
N ARG A 166 27.15 -9.90 20.93
CA ARG A 166 26.77 -10.97 20.00
C ARG A 166 26.73 -10.47 18.55
N VAL A 167 26.15 -9.29 18.32
CA VAL A 167 26.15 -8.60 17.01
C VAL A 167 27.57 -8.30 16.56
N ALA A 168 28.44 -7.77 17.43
CA ALA A 168 29.84 -7.52 17.11
C ALA A 168 30.60 -8.82 16.75
N GLY A 169 30.43 -9.89 17.54
CA GLY A 169 31.01 -11.21 17.25
C GLY A 169 30.55 -11.78 15.90
N ALA A 170 29.27 -11.64 15.57
CA ALA A 170 28.70 -12.04 14.28
C ALA A 170 29.30 -11.27 13.09
N VAL A 171 29.41 -9.94 13.18
CA VAL A 171 30.05 -9.11 12.13
C VAL A 171 31.55 -9.44 12.00
N LEU A 172 32.24 -9.70 13.11
CA LEU A 172 33.65 -10.10 13.09
C LEU A 172 33.85 -11.47 12.42
N LEU A 173 32.97 -12.45 12.68
CA LEU A 173 32.99 -13.75 11.99
C LEU A 173 32.78 -13.60 10.47
N MET A 174 31.81 -12.76 10.05
CA MET A 174 31.63 -12.44 8.62
C MET A 174 32.89 -11.78 8.03
N SER A 175 33.50 -10.83 8.73
CA SER A 175 34.73 -10.14 8.30
C SER A 175 35.94 -11.07 8.17
N ILE A 176 36.04 -12.11 9.02
CA ILE A 176 37.05 -13.17 8.94
C ILE A 176 36.84 -14.05 7.69
N MET A 177 35.59 -14.23 7.25
CA MET A 177 35.23 -15.18 6.19
C MET A 177 34.95 -14.55 4.81
N LYS A 178 35.01 -13.22 4.69
CA LYS A 178 34.73 -12.44 3.46
C LYS A 178 35.56 -12.82 2.21
N GLU A 179 36.75 -13.41 2.38
CA GLU A 179 37.59 -13.87 1.27
C GLU A 179 37.08 -15.22 0.68
N TYR A 180 36.09 -15.84 1.33
CA TYR A 180 35.48 -17.12 0.95
C TYR A 180 33.98 -17.01 0.63
N PHE A 181 33.30 -15.95 1.10
CA PHE A 181 31.87 -15.71 0.90
C PHE A 181 31.59 -14.26 0.54
N GLU A 182 30.79 -14.05 -0.51
CA GLU A 182 30.24 -12.74 -0.86
C GLU A 182 28.96 -12.48 -0.05
N TYR A 183 28.96 -11.41 0.75
CA TYR A 183 27.85 -11.07 1.64
C TYR A 183 26.89 -10.06 1.01
N ILE A 184 25.98 -10.55 0.17
CA ILE A 184 24.93 -9.72 -0.43
C ILE A 184 23.73 -9.63 0.53
N MET A 185 23.41 -8.41 0.98
CA MET A 185 22.16 -8.14 1.71
C MET A 185 21.03 -7.88 0.71
N MET A 186 20.08 -8.82 0.63
CA MET A 186 18.78 -8.60 -0.01
C MET A 186 17.69 -8.72 1.04
N PHE A 187 16.91 -7.65 1.22
CA PHE A 187 15.68 -7.73 1.99
C PHE A 187 14.67 -8.56 1.20
N GLY A 188 14.17 -9.64 1.80
CA GLY A 188 13.09 -10.43 1.23
C GLY A 188 11.83 -9.57 1.08
N SER A 189 10.98 -9.93 0.12
CA SER A 189 9.64 -9.35 0.01
C SER A 189 8.65 -10.48 -0.31
N GLY A 190 7.45 -10.38 0.25
CA GLY A 190 6.46 -11.44 0.22
C GLY A 190 5.47 -11.38 1.38
N LEU A 191 4.24 -11.83 1.13
CA LEU A 191 3.16 -11.89 2.10
C LEU A 191 3.23 -13.19 2.94
N PRO A 192 3.34 -13.13 4.27
CA PRO A 192 3.28 -14.29 5.17
C PRO A 192 1.85 -14.81 5.39
N LEU A 193 0.86 -13.90 5.42
CA LEU A 193 -0.57 -14.20 5.57
C LEU A 193 -1.38 -13.19 4.76
N VAL A 194 -2.47 -13.65 4.13
CA VAL A 194 -3.51 -12.81 3.54
C VAL A 194 -4.87 -13.25 4.08
N MET A 195 -5.71 -12.30 4.44
CA MET A 195 -7.08 -12.50 4.91
C MET A 195 -8.04 -11.65 4.06
N LEU A 196 -8.90 -12.31 3.28
CA LEU A 196 -9.98 -11.65 2.52
C LEU A 196 -11.26 -11.69 3.36
N ALA A 197 -11.68 -10.52 3.83
CA ALA A 197 -12.89 -10.34 4.62
C ALA A 197 -14.16 -10.37 3.75
N GLY A 198 -15.33 -10.40 4.42
CA GLY A 198 -16.63 -10.56 3.75
C GLY A 198 -16.88 -12.00 3.32
N GLU A 199 -17.63 -12.18 2.24
CA GLU A 199 -17.88 -13.48 1.61
C GLU A 199 -17.52 -13.46 0.12
N LYS A 200 -17.34 -14.63 -0.51
CA LYS A 200 -17.10 -14.75 -1.96
C LYS A 200 -18.09 -13.92 -2.80
N ALA A 201 -19.36 -13.91 -2.39
CA ALA A 201 -20.44 -13.15 -3.04
C ALA A 201 -20.24 -11.61 -2.99
N ASP A 202 -19.48 -11.06 -2.03
CA ASP A 202 -19.08 -9.65 -2.04
C ASP A 202 -18.02 -9.37 -3.11
N TRP A 203 -17.03 -10.25 -3.23
CA TRP A 203 -15.96 -10.15 -4.22
C TRP A 203 -16.49 -10.38 -5.64
N GLU A 204 -17.44 -11.29 -5.82
CA GLU A 204 -18.20 -11.47 -7.08
C GLU A 204 -19.04 -10.22 -7.41
N ARG A 205 -19.69 -9.60 -6.41
CA ARG A 205 -20.39 -8.31 -6.56
C ARG A 205 -19.45 -7.11 -6.80
N LEU A 206 -18.16 -7.22 -6.48
CA LEU A 206 -17.14 -6.22 -6.80
C LEU A 206 -16.69 -6.39 -8.26
N LEU A 207 -16.28 -7.61 -8.64
CA LEU A 207 -15.92 -7.98 -10.01
C LEU A 207 -17.04 -7.63 -11.01
N GLY A 208 -18.30 -7.92 -10.67
CA GLY A 208 -19.48 -7.60 -11.48
C GLY A 208 -19.76 -6.12 -11.71
N ARG A 209 -19.04 -5.20 -11.05
CA ARG A 209 -19.13 -3.73 -11.32
C ARG A 209 -18.21 -3.29 -12.45
N LEU A 210 -17.14 -4.04 -12.72
CA LEU A 210 -16.12 -3.67 -13.70
C LEU A 210 -16.66 -3.34 -15.11
N PRO A 211 -17.65 -4.07 -15.69
CA PRO A 211 -18.12 -3.79 -17.05
C PRO A 211 -18.66 -2.37 -17.24
N LYS A 212 -19.08 -1.68 -16.17
CA LYS A 212 -19.53 -0.28 -16.23
C LYS A 212 -18.44 0.67 -16.75
N LEU A 213 -17.16 0.33 -16.59
CA LEU A 213 -16.03 1.12 -17.07
C LEU A 213 -15.99 1.24 -18.61
N ASP A 214 -16.48 0.22 -19.34
CA ASP A 214 -16.41 0.17 -20.80
C ASP A 214 -17.26 1.26 -21.50
N GLU A 215 -18.24 1.83 -20.79
CA GLU A 215 -19.16 2.84 -21.30
C GLU A 215 -18.54 4.25 -21.41
N PHE A 216 -17.48 4.53 -20.65
CA PHE A 216 -16.91 5.88 -20.57
C PHE A 216 -15.86 6.14 -21.65
N SER A 217 -14.87 5.25 -21.81
CA SER A 217 -13.71 5.56 -22.64
C SER A 217 -12.84 4.35 -23.03
N GLU A 218 -11.81 4.57 -23.84
CA GLU A 218 -10.82 3.54 -24.20
C GLU A 218 -9.82 3.32 -23.04
N GLU A 219 -9.42 4.40 -22.36
CA GLU A 219 -8.58 4.39 -21.16
C GLU A 219 -9.23 3.58 -20.03
N THR A 220 -10.54 3.77 -19.80
CA THR A 220 -11.30 3.03 -18.78
C THR A 220 -11.57 1.57 -19.17
N ARG A 221 -11.73 1.27 -20.46
CA ARG A 221 -11.79 -0.10 -20.98
C ARG A 221 -10.45 -0.84 -20.85
N ALA A 222 -9.33 -0.18 -21.12
CA ALA A 222 -7.99 -0.73 -20.91
C ALA A 222 -7.70 -0.95 -19.41
N TRP A 223 -8.15 -0.03 -18.55
CA TRP A 223 -8.09 -0.21 -17.10
C TRP A 223 -8.92 -1.39 -16.60
N ARG A 224 -10.14 -1.56 -17.14
CA ARG A 224 -11.00 -2.71 -16.84
C ARG A 224 -10.29 -4.03 -17.12
N GLN A 225 -9.57 -4.12 -18.24
CA GLN A 225 -8.74 -5.29 -18.59
C GLN A 225 -7.59 -5.54 -17.60
N LEU A 226 -7.05 -4.51 -16.94
CA LEU A 226 -6.03 -4.66 -15.87
C LEU A 226 -6.63 -5.11 -14.53
N LEU A 227 -7.86 -4.66 -14.21
CA LEU A 227 -8.54 -5.02 -12.96
C LEU A 227 -9.18 -6.42 -13.00
N GLU A 228 -9.65 -6.86 -14.16
CA GLU A 228 -10.44 -8.08 -14.35
C GLU A 228 -9.69 -9.38 -13.95
N PRO A 229 -8.40 -9.60 -14.31
CA PRO A 229 -7.62 -10.73 -13.79
C PRO A 229 -7.44 -10.68 -12.27
N VAL A 230 -7.09 -9.51 -11.71
CA VAL A 230 -6.83 -9.32 -10.27
C VAL A 230 -8.05 -9.69 -9.45
N LEU A 231 -9.21 -9.15 -9.81
CA LEU A 231 -10.46 -9.37 -9.08
C LEU A 231 -11.03 -10.78 -9.34
N THR A 232 -10.77 -11.39 -10.50
CA THR A 232 -11.05 -12.81 -10.73
C THR A 232 -10.22 -13.70 -9.81
N ARG A 233 -8.93 -13.39 -9.59
CA ARG A 233 -8.05 -14.15 -8.68
C ARG A 233 -8.48 -13.94 -7.21
N PHE A 234 -8.94 -12.75 -6.82
CA PHE A 234 -9.53 -12.52 -5.49
C PHE A 234 -10.79 -13.37 -5.25
N VAL A 235 -11.64 -13.58 -6.25
CA VAL A 235 -12.80 -14.49 -6.15
C VAL A 235 -12.36 -15.96 -6.04
N ARG A 236 -11.38 -16.39 -6.87
CA ARG A 236 -10.85 -17.76 -6.86
C ARG A 236 -10.12 -18.15 -5.57
N ALA A 237 -9.59 -17.17 -4.81
CA ALA A 237 -8.99 -17.42 -3.50
C ALA A 237 -9.96 -18.07 -2.49
N PHE A 238 -11.28 -17.92 -2.67
CA PHE A 238 -12.31 -18.61 -1.87
C PHE A 238 -12.57 -20.06 -2.32
N GLU A 239 -12.08 -20.47 -3.49
CA GLU A 239 -12.31 -21.80 -4.08
C GLU A 239 -11.12 -22.74 -3.83
N ASN A 240 -9.90 -22.21 -3.90
CA ASN A 240 -8.67 -22.96 -3.65
C ASN A 240 -7.60 -22.07 -2.97
N PRO A 241 -7.77 -21.72 -1.68
CA PRO A 241 -6.91 -20.76 -0.98
C PRO A 241 -5.43 -21.14 -0.96
N ASP A 242 -5.12 -22.41 -0.69
CA ASP A 242 -3.75 -22.93 -0.63
C ASP A 242 -3.24 -23.49 -1.97
N GLY A 243 -4.02 -23.32 -3.04
CA GLY A 243 -3.63 -23.71 -4.39
C GLY A 243 -2.51 -22.83 -4.93
N GLU A 244 -1.48 -23.44 -5.52
CA GLU A 244 -0.30 -22.71 -6.01
C GLU A 244 -0.65 -21.60 -7.02
N ASP A 245 -1.68 -21.79 -7.85
CA ASP A 245 -2.28 -20.80 -8.76
C ASP A 245 -2.83 -19.52 -8.08
N ASN A 246 -3.24 -19.63 -6.81
CA ASN A 246 -3.59 -18.50 -5.96
C ASN A 246 -2.32 -17.93 -5.30
N LEU A 247 -1.51 -18.79 -4.67
CA LEU A 247 -0.32 -18.34 -3.95
C LEU A 247 0.62 -17.54 -4.84
N ASP A 248 1.00 -18.08 -6.01
CA ASP A 248 1.83 -17.44 -7.06
C ASP A 248 1.29 -16.06 -7.49
N PHE A 249 -0.03 -15.93 -7.66
CA PHE A 249 -0.65 -14.64 -7.94
C PHE A 249 -0.40 -13.62 -6.81
N TRP A 250 -0.49 -14.01 -5.55
CA TRP A 250 -0.14 -13.13 -4.42
C TRP A 250 1.36 -12.89 -4.27
N ARG A 251 2.24 -13.81 -4.74
CA ARG A 251 3.68 -13.55 -4.89
C ARG A 251 4.01 -12.59 -6.04
N LYS A 252 3.03 -12.19 -6.85
CA LYS A 252 3.16 -11.24 -7.98
C LYS A 252 2.48 -9.89 -7.71
N MET A 253 2.13 -9.60 -6.45
CA MET A 253 1.47 -8.34 -6.06
C MET A 253 2.34 -7.12 -6.34
N ALA A 254 3.58 -7.14 -5.87
CA ALA A 254 4.53 -6.05 -6.03
C ALA A 254 5.93 -6.61 -6.35
N HIS A 255 6.68 -5.94 -7.20
CA HIS A 255 8.11 -6.18 -7.39
C HIS A 255 8.80 -4.83 -7.62
N ARG A 256 9.86 -4.56 -6.84
CA ARG A 256 10.59 -3.29 -6.86
C ARG A 256 11.97 -3.52 -7.45
N GLU A 257 12.28 -2.80 -8.52
CA GLU A 257 13.62 -2.78 -9.11
C GLU A 257 14.25 -1.41 -8.97
N ASP A 258 15.44 -1.36 -8.38
CA ASP A 258 16.25 -0.16 -8.28
C ASP A 258 17.16 -0.07 -9.52
N GLY A 259 16.78 0.76 -10.48
CA GLY A 259 17.51 0.92 -11.74
C GLY A 259 18.88 1.57 -11.54
N MET A 260 19.81 1.31 -12.46
CA MET A 260 21.24 1.70 -12.41
C MET A 260 21.52 3.22 -12.23
N SER A 261 20.51 4.07 -12.30
CA SER A 261 20.59 5.52 -12.07
C SER A 261 19.95 5.97 -10.74
N GLY A 262 19.73 5.06 -9.77
CA GLY A 262 19.02 5.34 -8.52
C GLY A 262 17.50 5.53 -8.68
N ALA A 263 16.94 5.17 -9.83
CA ALA A 263 15.50 5.26 -10.07
C ALA A 263 14.82 3.94 -9.71
N SER A 264 14.09 3.91 -8.60
CA SER A 264 13.29 2.74 -8.21
C SER A 264 11.96 2.68 -8.98
N TYR A 265 11.60 1.50 -9.47
CA TYR A 265 10.34 1.22 -10.16
C TYR A 265 9.53 0.16 -9.42
N LEU A 266 8.24 0.40 -9.25
CA LEU A 266 7.25 -0.56 -8.77
C LEU A 266 6.54 -1.20 -9.97
N SER A 267 6.53 -2.52 -9.98
CA SER A 267 5.80 -3.39 -10.91
C SER A 267 4.94 -4.40 -10.13
N GLY A 268 4.25 -5.30 -10.82
CA GLY A 268 3.30 -6.25 -10.22
C GLY A 268 1.85 -5.79 -10.34
N TRP A 269 0.90 -6.65 -9.97
CA TRP A 269 -0.52 -6.37 -10.25
C TRP A 269 -1.09 -5.19 -9.46
N ILE A 270 -0.44 -4.77 -8.38
CA ILE A 270 -0.80 -3.57 -7.59
C ILE A 270 -0.88 -2.30 -8.46
N THR A 271 -0.11 -2.24 -9.56
CA THR A 271 -0.09 -1.09 -10.49
C THR A 271 -1.43 -0.84 -11.19
N ALA A 272 -2.34 -1.83 -11.26
CA ALA A 272 -3.70 -1.62 -11.77
C ALA A 272 -4.55 -0.65 -10.92
N PHE A 273 -4.11 -0.33 -9.70
CA PHE A 273 -4.72 0.70 -8.84
C PHE A 273 -4.03 2.08 -8.99
N CYS A 274 -3.09 2.21 -9.94
CA CYS A 274 -2.28 3.39 -10.25
C CYS A 274 -2.17 3.62 -11.77
N VAL A 275 -3.31 3.69 -12.47
CA VAL A 275 -3.40 3.91 -13.92
C VAL A 275 -3.64 5.37 -14.30
N PHE A 276 -4.09 6.21 -13.35
CA PHE A 276 -4.23 7.66 -13.50
C PHE A 276 -3.37 8.38 -12.46
N ASP A 277 -2.63 9.41 -12.89
CA ASP A 277 -1.90 10.29 -11.99
C ASP A 277 -2.83 11.30 -11.26
N ASN A 278 -2.26 12.16 -10.41
CA ASN A 278 -3.03 13.14 -9.63
C ASN A 278 -3.76 14.18 -10.49
N ASP A 279 -3.34 14.36 -11.75
CA ASP A 279 -3.98 15.22 -12.75
C ASP A 279 -4.95 14.42 -13.65
N GLY A 280 -5.24 13.16 -13.30
CA GLY A 280 -6.19 12.27 -13.98
C GLY A 280 -5.74 11.78 -15.35
N LYS A 281 -4.46 11.94 -15.69
CA LYS A 281 -3.89 11.52 -16.97
C LYS A 281 -3.50 10.04 -16.93
N TRP A 282 -3.75 9.33 -18.04
CA TRP A 282 -3.35 7.94 -18.22
C TRP A 282 -1.84 7.74 -18.10
N ILE A 283 -1.44 6.86 -17.19
CA ILE A 283 -0.05 6.41 -16.94
C ILE A 283 0.09 4.88 -17.06
N GLY A 284 -0.97 4.18 -17.48
CA GLY A 284 -0.97 2.73 -17.73
C GLY A 284 -0.26 2.32 -19.03
N PRO A 285 -0.41 1.05 -19.46
CA PRO A 285 0.17 0.52 -20.71
C PRO A 285 -0.27 1.31 -21.95
N ASN A 286 0.46 1.16 -23.07
CA ASN A 286 0.04 1.79 -24.33
C ASN A 286 -1.29 1.19 -24.82
N LEU A 287 -2.25 2.06 -25.15
CA LEU A 287 -3.57 1.65 -25.65
C LEU A 287 -3.51 0.94 -27.02
N ASP A 288 -2.40 1.09 -27.77
CA ASP A 288 -2.14 0.36 -29.02
C ASP A 288 -1.42 -0.99 -28.81
N GLY A 289 -1.28 -1.44 -27.56
CA GLY A 289 -0.72 -2.74 -27.19
C GLY A 289 0.80 -2.86 -27.30
N ARG A 290 1.54 -1.80 -27.67
CA ARG A 290 3.01 -1.86 -27.70
C ARG A 290 3.60 -1.89 -26.29
N PRO A 291 4.56 -2.78 -25.99
CA PRO A 291 5.25 -2.77 -24.70
C PRO A 291 6.04 -1.47 -24.51
N TRP A 292 5.99 -0.91 -23.30
CA TRP A 292 6.93 0.15 -22.90
C TRP A 292 8.35 -0.43 -22.80
N TYR A 293 9.36 0.37 -23.18
CA TYR A 293 10.75 -0.06 -23.38
C TYR A 293 11.34 -0.90 -22.22
N LYS A 294 11.81 -2.12 -22.54
CA LYS A 294 12.86 -2.93 -21.87
C LYS A 294 12.77 -3.21 -20.36
N GLN A 295 11.83 -2.64 -19.61
CA GLN A 295 11.58 -2.95 -18.21
C GLN A 295 10.88 -4.33 -18.09
N PRO A 296 11.19 -5.18 -17.11
CA PRO A 296 10.41 -6.37 -16.83
C PRO A 296 9.01 -5.97 -16.36
N GLN A 297 7.99 -6.52 -17.02
CA GLN A 297 6.58 -6.20 -16.80
C GLN A 297 5.85 -7.49 -16.45
N LEU A 298 4.98 -7.45 -15.44
CA LEU A 298 4.15 -8.61 -15.11
C LEU A 298 3.18 -8.87 -16.27
N SER A 299 3.13 -10.11 -16.73
CA SER A 299 2.03 -10.63 -17.53
C SER A 299 1.19 -11.57 -16.67
N LEU A 300 -0.11 -11.28 -16.52
CA LEU A 300 -1.07 -12.09 -15.77
C LEU A 300 -2.29 -12.34 -16.66
N ASP A 301 -2.63 -13.60 -16.88
CA ASP A 301 -3.76 -14.05 -17.72
C ASP A 301 -3.76 -13.39 -19.13
N GLY A 302 -2.57 -13.07 -19.66
CA GLY A 302 -2.34 -12.44 -20.96
C GLY A 302 -2.29 -10.90 -20.95
N VAL A 303 -2.59 -10.26 -19.82
CA VAL A 303 -2.59 -8.80 -19.66
C VAL A 303 -1.25 -8.31 -19.12
N LEU A 304 -0.71 -7.25 -19.73
CA LEU A 304 0.61 -6.69 -19.43
C LEU A 304 0.49 -5.46 -18.52
N TYR A 305 1.11 -5.51 -17.34
CA TYR A 305 1.03 -4.47 -16.30
C TYR A 305 2.20 -3.50 -16.43
N HIS A 306 1.93 -2.20 -16.25
CA HIS A 306 2.94 -1.14 -16.35
C HIS A 306 3.82 -1.04 -15.10
N THR A 307 4.88 -0.25 -15.19
CA THR A 307 5.76 0.09 -14.07
C THR A 307 5.57 1.55 -13.67
N ILE A 308 5.42 1.84 -12.38
CA ILE A 308 5.33 3.22 -11.86
C ILE A 308 6.56 3.56 -11.00
N ASN A 309 7.00 4.82 -10.99
CA ASN A 309 7.92 5.28 -9.95
C ASN A 309 7.12 5.43 -8.64
N PRO A 310 7.57 4.92 -7.48
CA PRO A 310 6.85 5.07 -6.21
C PRO A 310 6.48 6.51 -5.84
N SER A 311 7.29 7.52 -6.21
CA SER A 311 6.96 8.94 -5.99
C SER A 311 5.80 9.47 -6.86
N ARG A 312 5.28 8.64 -7.77
CA ARG A 312 4.11 8.90 -8.62
C ARG A 312 2.91 8.04 -8.28
N ILE A 313 2.90 7.36 -7.12
CA ILE A 313 1.68 6.76 -6.60
C ILE A 313 0.65 7.90 -6.39
N PRO A 314 -0.53 7.84 -7.04
CA PRO A 314 -1.55 8.90 -6.93
C PRO A 314 -2.21 8.86 -5.56
N ARG A 315 -2.83 9.96 -5.14
CA ARG A 315 -3.57 10.05 -3.87
C ARG A 315 -4.68 9.00 -3.76
N GLY A 316 -4.87 8.47 -2.56
CA GLY A 316 -5.92 7.51 -2.20
C GLY A 316 -7.25 8.13 -1.78
N TYR A 317 -7.47 9.42 -2.04
CA TYR A 317 -8.68 10.15 -1.65
C TYR A 317 -9.17 11.12 -2.73
N ALA A 318 -10.43 11.51 -2.61
CA ALA A 318 -11.06 12.58 -3.37
C ALA A 318 -11.70 13.61 -2.43
N ASP A 319 -11.83 14.84 -2.90
CA ASP A 319 -12.42 15.97 -2.18
C ASP A 319 -13.47 16.70 -3.03
N VAL A 320 -14.42 17.39 -2.38
CA VAL A 320 -15.49 18.16 -3.02
C VAL A 320 -15.91 19.37 -2.19
N ASP A 321 -15.95 20.54 -2.84
CA ASP A 321 -16.49 21.78 -2.27
C ASP A 321 -18.00 21.71 -2.05
N VAL A 322 -18.45 22.09 -0.85
CA VAL A 322 -19.87 22.15 -0.47
C VAL A 322 -20.18 23.45 0.27
N LYS A 323 -21.41 23.98 0.11
CA LYS A 323 -21.92 25.09 0.93
C LYS A 323 -22.86 24.56 2.00
N ILE A 324 -22.56 24.81 3.26
CA ILE A 324 -23.38 24.39 4.41
C ILE A 324 -24.15 25.61 4.94
N LEU A 325 -25.47 25.53 4.94
CA LEU A 325 -26.33 26.61 5.42
C LEU A 325 -26.57 26.46 6.93
N SER A 326 -25.94 27.33 7.72
CA SER A 326 -26.14 27.44 9.17
C SER A 326 -27.19 28.50 9.49
N ALA A 327 -28.15 28.16 10.34
CA ALA A 327 -29.16 29.10 10.85
C ALA A 327 -28.56 30.23 11.72
N THR A 328 -27.34 30.07 12.23
CA THR A 328 -26.66 31.05 13.10
C THR A 328 -25.44 31.71 12.44
N GLN A 329 -24.82 31.08 11.44
CA GLN A 329 -23.63 31.60 10.76
C GLN A 329 -23.83 31.92 9.26
N GLY A 330 -25.02 31.67 8.69
CA GLY A 330 -25.30 31.88 7.28
C GLY A 330 -24.71 30.78 6.38
N SER A 331 -24.35 31.13 5.14
CA SER A 331 -23.68 30.19 4.22
C SER A 331 -22.21 30.05 4.60
N LEU A 332 -21.81 28.82 4.91
CA LEU A 332 -20.42 28.45 5.17
C LEU A 332 -19.84 27.77 3.94
N ASP A 333 -18.65 28.22 3.50
CA ASP A 333 -17.88 27.53 2.48
C ASP A 333 -17.04 26.41 3.13
N CYS A 334 -17.29 25.20 2.67
CA CYS A 334 -16.83 23.96 3.29
C CYS A 334 -16.31 23.00 2.22
N ALA A 335 -15.69 21.91 2.65
CA ALA A 335 -15.38 20.78 1.80
C ALA A 335 -15.66 19.46 2.53
N MET A 336 -15.88 18.42 1.74
CA MET A 336 -15.92 17.03 2.17
C MET A 336 -14.75 16.29 1.52
N LEU A 337 -14.04 15.46 2.28
CA LEU A 337 -12.97 14.59 1.78
C LEU A 337 -13.30 13.14 2.15
N ALA A 338 -13.07 12.20 1.25
CA ALA A 338 -13.22 10.76 1.52
C ALA A 338 -12.21 9.93 0.72
N GLY A 339 -11.74 8.83 1.30
CA GLY A 339 -10.82 7.92 0.63
C GLY A 339 -10.23 6.82 1.51
N VAL A 340 -9.22 6.14 0.99
CA VAL A 340 -8.34 5.24 1.71
C VAL A 340 -7.06 6.02 2.06
N VAL A 341 -6.94 6.40 3.33
CA VAL A 341 -6.15 7.55 3.82
C VAL A 341 -5.14 7.17 4.90
N GLY A 342 -5.00 5.88 5.17
CA GLY A 342 -4.10 5.34 6.16
C GLY A 342 -4.10 3.83 6.17
N MET A 343 -3.40 3.29 7.16
CA MET A 343 -3.23 1.88 7.43
C MET A 343 -3.49 1.63 8.91
N ARG A 344 -4.40 0.71 9.24
CA ARG A 344 -4.68 0.25 10.60
C ARG A 344 -3.73 -0.88 10.96
N VAL A 345 -3.04 -0.75 12.08
CA VAL A 345 -2.18 -1.79 12.66
C VAL A 345 -3.05 -2.71 13.54
N GLY A 346 -3.31 -3.91 13.03
CA GLY A 346 -4.02 -4.98 13.72
C GLY A 346 -3.07 -5.98 14.38
N SER A 347 -3.65 -6.97 15.05
CA SER A 347 -2.92 -8.14 15.56
C SER A 347 -3.59 -9.40 15.02
N THR A 348 -2.80 -10.42 14.65
CA THR A 348 -3.35 -11.73 14.26
C THR A 348 -3.80 -12.55 15.47
N ASP A 349 -3.22 -12.26 16.63
CA ASP A 349 -3.32 -13.03 17.88
C ASP A 349 -2.89 -14.51 17.74
N ASP A 350 -2.15 -14.83 16.67
CA ASP A 350 -1.70 -16.19 16.32
C ASP A 350 -0.16 -16.27 16.31
N GLN A 351 0.39 -16.97 17.31
CA GLN A 351 1.85 -17.20 17.42
C GLN A 351 2.41 -18.19 16.39
N THR A 352 1.56 -18.82 15.57
CA THR A 352 1.98 -19.56 14.38
C THR A 352 2.12 -18.66 13.15
N VAL A 353 1.62 -17.42 13.19
CA VAL A 353 1.77 -16.42 12.12
C VAL A 353 2.92 -15.47 12.43
N SER A 354 3.06 -14.97 13.66
CA SER A 354 4.19 -14.11 14.08
C SER A 354 4.77 -14.51 15.43
N VAL A 355 5.99 -14.06 15.72
CA VAL A 355 6.69 -14.34 16.99
C VAL A 355 5.92 -13.85 18.22
N THR A 356 5.08 -12.83 18.08
CA THR A 356 4.34 -12.21 19.19
C THR A 356 2.83 -12.39 19.11
N GLY A 357 2.27 -12.63 17.92
CA GLY A 357 0.85 -12.50 17.60
C GLY A 357 0.32 -11.06 17.62
N LYS A 358 1.18 -10.02 17.71
CA LYS A 358 0.77 -8.64 18.02
C LYS A 358 1.38 -7.59 17.07
N ARG A 359 0.55 -6.62 16.68
CA ARG A 359 0.88 -5.50 15.74
C ARG A 359 1.46 -5.96 14.39
N ASP A 360 1.17 -7.20 14.02
CA ASP A 360 1.74 -7.94 12.90
C ASP A 360 0.81 -7.97 11.67
N ALA A 361 -0.42 -7.46 11.80
CA ALA A 361 -1.38 -7.34 10.73
C ALA A 361 -1.60 -5.88 10.30
N VAL A 362 -1.88 -5.67 9.02
CA VAL A 362 -2.22 -4.36 8.45
C VAL A 362 -3.47 -4.44 7.60
N ALA A 363 -4.32 -3.41 7.69
CA ALA A 363 -5.55 -3.28 6.92
C ALA A 363 -5.70 -1.84 6.42
N PRO A 364 -6.15 -1.59 5.18
CA PRO A 364 -6.39 -0.24 4.71
C PRO A 364 -7.41 0.50 5.61
N LEU A 365 -7.21 1.80 5.78
CA LEU A 365 -8.11 2.66 6.53
C LEU A 365 -8.87 3.60 5.60
N VAL A 366 -10.17 3.32 5.46
CA VAL A 366 -11.14 4.26 4.90
C VAL A 366 -11.41 5.38 5.92
N GLY A 367 -11.42 6.63 5.45
CA GLY A 367 -11.76 7.80 6.26
C GLY A 367 -12.49 8.88 5.46
N TRP A 368 -13.34 9.65 6.14
CA TRP A 368 -13.98 10.85 5.61
C TRP A 368 -14.01 12.01 6.61
N TRP A 369 -14.07 13.24 6.07
CA TRP A 369 -14.14 14.50 6.82
C TRP A 369 -15.16 15.46 6.20
N ILE A 370 -15.74 16.32 7.04
CA ILE A 370 -16.50 17.51 6.67
C ILE A 370 -15.90 18.67 7.45
N TYR A 371 -15.41 19.70 6.75
CA TYR A 371 -14.72 20.83 7.37
C TYR A 371 -15.09 22.16 6.71
N ARG A 372 -15.06 23.23 7.53
CA ARG A 372 -15.09 24.61 7.06
C ARG A 372 -13.74 24.96 6.42
N LYS A 373 -13.77 25.63 5.28
CA LYS A 373 -12.58 26.17 4.66
C LYS A 373 -12.20 27.52 5.28
N ASP A 374 -10.92 27.86 5.26
CA ASP A 374 -10.52 29.24 5.53
C ASP A 374 -11.00 30.19 4.42
N ASP A 375 -11.48 31.36 4.85
CA ASP A 375 -11.94 32.43 3.97
C ASP A 375 -10.69 33.15 3.43
N GLY A 376 -10.03 32.55 2.43
CA GLY A 376 -8.66 32.87 2.00
C GLY A 376 -8.40 34.35 1.71
N THR A 377 -7.26 34.84 2.24
CA THR A 377 -6.74 36.22 2.12
C THR A 377 -6.15 36.54 0.76
#